data_AF-A0A2I1RCH8-F1
#
_entry.id   AF-A0A2I1RCH8-F1
#
_cell.length_a   1.000
_cell.length_b   1.000
_cell.length_c   1.000
_cell.angle_alpha   90.00
_cell.angle_beta   90.00
_cell.angle_gamma   90.00
#
_symmetry.space_group_name_H-M   'P 1'
#
loop_
_entity.id
_entity.type
_entity.pdbx_description
1 polymer ?
#
loop_
_entity_poly.entity_id
_entity_poly.type
_entity_poly.pdbx_seq_one_letter_code
_entity_poly.pdbx_strand_id
1 'polypeptide(L)' 'MTAPRTVAAVQAAPARALPVPNLSVASAALWLSLTVLLAGLAYYFLGYDQGVVSVFGSDTHVHEFVHDARHFLGFPCH' A
#
# COMPACT_ATOMS: atom_id res chain seq x y z
N MET A 1 44.39 -56.19 20.50
CA MET A 1 43.14 -55.92 21.24
C MET A 1 42.97 -54.42 21.30
N THR A 2 42.22 -53.85 20.36
CA THR A 2 41.99 -52.40 20.28
C THR A 2 40.50 -52.19 20.53
N ALA A 3 40.15 -51.66 21.70
CA ALA A 3 38.76 -51.43 22.07
C ALA A 3 38.17 -50.24 21.30
N PRO A 4 36.88 -50.27 20.92
CA PRO A 4 36.24 -49.15 20.24
C PRO A 4 36.05 -47.98 21.21
N ARG A 5 36.43 -46.77 20.79
CA ARG A 5 36.08 -45.53 21.48
C ARG A 5 34.68 -45.11 21.08
N THR A 6 33.76 -45.11 22.03
CA THR A 6 32.45 -44.46 21.92
C THR A 6 32.64 -42.94 21.99
N VAL A 7 32.21 -42.24 20.94
CA VAL A 7 32.10 -40.77 20.95
C VAL A 7 30.72 -40.44 21.49
N ALA A 8 30.66 -39.74 22.62
CA ALA A 8 29.41 -39.27 23.19
C ALA A 8 28.80 -38.18 22.31
N ALA A 9 27.52 -38.33 21.96
CA ALA A 9 26.80 -37.32 21.19
C ALA A 9 26.51 -36.09 22.08
N VAL A 10 26.92 -34.91 21.63
CA VAL A 10 26.58 -33.64 22.27
C VAL A 10 25.11 -33.33 21.95
N GLN A 11 24.26 -33.26 22.98
CA GLN A 11 22.88 -32.82 22.83
C GLN A 11 22.85 -31.31 22.59
N ALA A 12 22.22 -30.89 21.50
CA ALA A 12 21.99 -29.47 21.21
C ALA A 12 20.97 -28.89 22.20
N ALA A 13 21.28 -27.72 22.76
CA ALA A 13 20.38 -27.00 23.64
C ALA A 13 19.09 -26.59 22.91
N PRO A 14 17.93 -26.59 23.59
CA PRO A 14 16.66 -26.22 22.96
C PRO A 14 16.69 -24.76 22.51
N ALA A 15 16.27 -24.51 21.27
CA ALA A 15 16.18 -23.16 20.71
C ALA A 15 15.16 -22.33 21.51
N ARG A 16 15.56 -21.12 21.90
CA ARG A 16 14.69 -20.18 22.61
C ARG A 16 13.70 -19.56 21.62
N ALA A 17 12.42 -19.84 21.76
CA ALA A 17 11.38 -19.18 20.97
C ALA A 17 11.18 -17.74 21.49
N LEU A 18 11.33 -16.76 20.61
CA LEU A 18 11.00 -15.36 20.89
C LEU A 18 9.53 -15.11 20.53
N PRO A 19 8.78 -14.33 21.33
CA PRO A 19 7.43 -13.94 20.97
C PRO A 19 7.45 -13.10 19.70
N VAL A 20 6.69 -13.53 18.69
CA VAL A 20 6.50 -12.78 17.44
C VAL A 20 5.27 -11.87 17.59
N PRO A 21 5.41 -10.55 17.35
CA PRO A 21 4.27 -9.63 17.43
C PRO A 21 3.22 -9.96 16.36
N ASN A 22 1.94 -9.96 16.76
CA ASN A 22 0.84 -10.04 15.82
C ASN A 22 0.59 -8.65 15.20
N LEU A 23 0.80 -8.54 13.89
CA LEU A 23 0.68 -7.29 13.13
C LEU A 23 -0.65 -7.16 12.36
N SER A 24 -1.61 -8.05 12.57
CA SER A 24 -2.88 -8.08 11.82
C SER A 24 -3.63 -6.76 11.89
N VAL A 25 -3.75 -6.16 13.08
CA VAL A 25 -4.43 -4.88 13.30
C VAL A 25 -3.69 -3.74 12.60
N ALA A 26 -2.36 -3.68 12.72
CA ALA A 26 -1.56 -2.66 12.05
C ALA A 26 -1.66 -2.78 10.53
N SER A 27 -1.62 -4.00 9.99
CA SER A 27 -1.78 -4.25 8.56
C SER A 27 -3.17 -3.86 8.07
N ALA A 28 -4.23 -4.22 8.80
CA ALA A 28 -5.59 -3.81 8.47
C ALA A 28 -5.75 -2.29 8.50
N ALA A 29 -5.23 -1.62 9.54
CA ALA A 29 -5.26 -0.17 9.65
C ALA A 29 -4.53 0.51 8.49
N LEU A 30 -3.36 0.01 8.08
CA LEU A 30 -2.62 0.51 6.93
C LEU A 30 -3.43 0.37 5.63
N TRP A 31 -3.99 -0.81 5.37
CA TRP A 31 -4.79 -1.04 4.17
C TRP A 31 -6.02 -0.15 4.14
N LEU A 32 -6.79 -0.10 5.23
CA LEU A 32 -7.97 0.76 5.31
C LEU A 32 -7.62 2.24 5.12
N SER A 33 -6.55 2.71 5.76
CA SER A 33 -6.11 4.10 5.63
C SER A 33 -5.70 4.42 4.21
N LEU A 34 -4.91 3.55 3.57
CA LEU A 34 -4.48 3.74 2.19
C LEU A 34 -5.67 3.74 1.24
N THR A 35 -6.62 2.82 1.41
CA THR A 35 -7.83 2.76 0.60
C THR A 35 -8.67 4.03 0.75
N VAL A 36 -8.89 4.51 1.98
CA VAL A 36 -9.64 5.75 2.21
C VAL A 36 -8.93 6.96 1.59
N LEU A 37 -7.61 7.06 1.73
CA LEU A 37 -6.83 8.14 1.12
C LEU A 37 -6.93 8.12 -0.41
N LEU A 38 -6.78 6.96 -1.04
CA LEU A 38 -6.88 6.82 -2.50
C LEU A 38 -8.30 7.10 -3.00
N ALA A 39 -9.32 6.61 -2.28
CA ALA A 39 -10.71 6.90 -2.62
C ALA A 39 -11.04 8.40 -2.48
N GLY A 40 -10.55 9.04 -1.41
CA GLY A 40 -10.69 10.48 -1.21
C GLY A 40 -9.99 11.29 -2.30
N LEU A 41 -8.79 10.87 -2.73
CA LEU A 41 -8.06 11.51 -3.82
C LEU A 41 -8.80 11.39 -5.15
N ALA A 42 -9.31 10.19 -5.46
CA ALA A 42 -10.14 9.98 -6.64
C ALA A 42 -11.41 10.83 -6.59
N TYR A 43 -12.10 10.86 -5.45
CA TYR A 43 -13.29 11.69 -5.27
C TYR A 43 -13.00 13.19 -5.43
N TYR A 44 -11.87 13.68 -4.90
CA TYR A 44 -11.45 15.06 -5.06
C TYR A 44 -11.21 15.42 -6.53
N PHE A 45 -10.40 14.65 -7.25
CA PHE A 45 -10.07 14.96 -8.65
C PHE A 45 -11.27 14.77 -9.60
N LEU A 46 -12.11 13.75 -9.37
CA LEU A 46 -13.28 13.52 -10.23
C LEU A 46 -14.44 14.47 -9.90
N GLY A 47 -14.59 14.90 -8.65
CA GLY A 47 -15.76 15.64 -8.19
C GLY A 47 -15.53 17.14 -7.97
N TYR A 48 -14.42 17.52 -7.34
CA TYR A 48 -14.17 18.90 -6.90
C TYR A 48 -13.29 19.67 -7.88
N ASP A 49 -12.22 19.05 -8.37
CA ASP A 49 -11.20 19.66 -9.23
C ASP A 49 -11.67 19.84 -10.70
N GLN A 50 -12.93 20.23 -10.89
CA GLN A 50 -13.55 20.48 -12.19
C GLN A 50 -13.61 21.98 -12.55
N GLY A 51 -12.74 22.79 -11.95
CA GLY A 51 -12.68 24.25 -12.16
C GLY A 51 -13.60 25.10 -11.30
N VAL A 52 -14.35 24.51 -10.36
CA VAL A 52 -15.18 25.25 -9.38
C VAL A 52 -14.51 25.31 -8.01
N VAL A 53 -13.84 24.24 -7.58
CA VAL A 53 -13.10 24.19 -6.30
C VAL A 53 -11.78 23.44 -6.52
N SER A 54 -10.65 24.13 -6.39
CA SER A 54 -9.33 23.48 -6.39
C SER A 54 -8.46 23.98 -5.26
N VAL A 55 -7.83 23.04 -4.55
CA VAL A 55 -6.80 23.30 -3.55
C VAL A 55 -5.49 23.73 -4.21
N PHE A 56 -5.31 23.45 -5.50
CA PHE A 56 -4.13 23.82 -6.28
C PHE A 56 -4.24 25.23 -6.91
N GLY A 57 -5.34 25.94 -6.67
CA GLY A 57 -5.57 27.31 -7.11
C GLY A 57 -6.54 27.41 -8.29
N SER A 58 -6.64 28.58 -8.89
CA SER A 58 -7.57 28.85 -10.00
C SER A 58 -7.13 28.26 -11.35
N ASP A 59 -6.02 27.53 -11.38
CA ASP A 59 -5.42 26.96 -12.57
C ASP A 59 -5.56 25.43 -12.54
N THR A 60 -6.34 24.88 -13.48
CA THR A 60 -6.87 23.52 -13.41
C THR A 60 -6.14 22.58 -14.37
N HIS A 61 -4.82 22.50 -14.27
CA HIS A 61 -4.00 21.65 -15.14
C HIS A 61 -4.46 20.18 -15.16
N VAL A 62 -4.93 19.66 -14.01
CA VAL A 62 -5.44 18.28 -13.93
C VAL A 62 -6.78 18.15 -14.66
N HIS A 63 -7.66 19.15 -14.55
CA HIS A 63 -8.92 19.18 -15.29
C HIS A 63 -8.68 19.13 -16.79
N GLU A 64 -7.78 19.98 -17.30
CA GLU A 64 -7.44 20.04 -18.73
C GLU A 64 -6.81 18.74 -19.21
N PHE A 65 -5.87 18.17 -18.46
CA PHE A 65 -5.26 16.88 -18.79
C PHE A 65 -6.31 15.75 -18.90
N VAL A 66 -7.23 15.65 -17.93
CA VAL A 66 -8.29 14.64 -17.95
C VAL A 66 -9.29 14.92 -19.06
N HIS A 67 -9.60 16.19 -19.29
CA HIS A 67 -10.48 16.65 -20.36
C HIS A 67 -9.92 16.30 -21.76
N ASP A 68 -8.61 16.45 -21.96
CA ASP A 68 -7.94 16.10 -23.22
C ASP A 68 -7.82 14.59 -23.39
N ALA A 69 -7.54 13.84 -22.32
CA ALA A 69 -7.46 12.39 -22.36
C ALA A 69 -8.79 11.74 -22.79
N ARG A 70 -9.94 12.26 -22.34
CA ARG A 70 -11.24 11.74 -22.80
C ARG A 70 -11.50 12.02 -24.28
N HIS A 71 -11.08 13.18 -24.80
CA HIS A 71 -11.18 13.50 -26.21
C HIS A 71 -10.26 12.60 -27.03
N PHE A 72 -9.05 12.34 -26.55
CA PHE A 72 -8.11 11.40 -27.16
C PHE A 72 -8.69 9.98 -27.26
N LEU A 73 -9.44 9.54 -26.25
CA LEU A 73 -10.15 8.25 -26.24
C LEU A 73 -11.46 8.27 -27.05
N GLY A 74 -11.80 9.40 -27.71
CA GLY A 74 -12.97 9.54 -28.56
C GLY A 74 -14.29 9.78 -27.82
N PHE A 75 -14.24 10.04 -26.51
CA PHE A 75 -15.44 10.36 -25.74
C PHE A 75 -15.87 11.82 -26.00
N PRO A 76 -17.14 12.05 -26.38
CA PRO A 76 -17.65 13.39 -26.61
C PRO A 76 -17.79 14.20 -25.33
N CYS A 77 -17.97 15.49 -25.55
CA CYS A 77 -17.92 16.58 -24.61
C CYS A 77 -19.09 17.51 -24.94
N HIS A 78 -19.81 18.00 -23.93
CA HIS A 78 -20.84 19.02 -24.12
C HIS A 78 -20.15 20.37 -24.42
#